data_AF-A0A9X0DAH5-F1
#
_entry.id   AF-A0A9X0DAH5-F1
#
_cell.length_a   1.000
_cell.length_b   1.000
_cell.length_c   1.000
_cell.angle_alpha   90.00
_cell.angle_beta   90.00
_cell.angle_gamma   90.00
#
_symmetry.space_group_name_H-M   'P 1'
#
loop_
_entity.id
_entity.type
_entity.pdbx_description
1 polymer ?
#
loop_
_entity_poly.entity_id
_entity_poly.type
_entity_poly.pdbx_seq_one_letter_code
_entity_poly.pdbx_strand_id
1 'polypeptide(L)'
;MKAAGDVTRKIIICLERSAALSYQKEFERSEEMIHSAVSKISQTNGSVRLLLEVLSNCYLSAFYRRRRGMLGKAEGCLKIAKKISSGFPPCLAVAILLYEEGSWQRDFASILTGSRKEPAIAKAKEKAKELIQRCIDLCSGLDDAKIYVRKQQHSAVCKMALINLHCRTSAARNESITPESIQEARKRLETLQTDYYSKTEVQCAKIQRFIAKVDLEYRLKEYNEAEKCAKEALEIAKMLKFYFV
;
A
#
# COMPACT_ATOMS: atom_id res chain seq x y z
N MET A 1 -26.90 -1.23 -22.21
CA MET A 1 -25.63 -1.72 -21.59
C MET A 1 -24.55 -0.66 -21.33
N LYS A 2 -24.63 0.60 -21.79
CA LYS A 2 -23.65 1.67 -21.46
C LYS A 2 -23.65 2.16 -20.00
N ALA A 3 -24.75 1.99 -19.26
CA ALA A 3 -24.93 2.57 -17.92
C ALA A 3 -24.11 1.88 -16.81
N ALA A 4 -23.97 0.55 -16.83
CA ALA A 4 -23.27 -0.19 -15.77
C ALA A 4 -21.75 0.10 -15.76
N GLY A 5 -21.12 0.19 -16.94
CA GLY A 5 -19.70 0.53 -17.05
C GLY A 5 -19.38 1.96 -16.58
N ASP A 6 -20.30 2.90 -16.78
CA ASP A 6 -20.15 4.28 -16.30
C ASP A 6 -20.26 4.36 -14.77
N VAL A 7 -21.17 3.61 -14.15
CA VAL A 7 -21.29 3.52 -12.68
C VAL A 7 -20.03 2.89 -12.07
N THR A 8 -19.55 1.76 -12.61
CA THR A 8 -18.31 1.11 -12.13
C THR A 8 -17.12 2.06 -12.18
N ARG A 9 -16.96 2.78 -13.31
CA ARG A 9 -15.87 3.75 -13.47
C ARG A 9 -15.99 4.88 -12.45
N LYS A 10 -17.19 5.43 -12.24
CA LYS A 10 -17.45 6.48 -11.25
C LYS A 10 -17.11 6.03 -9.83
N ILE A 11 -17.46 4.80 -9.46
CA ILE A 11 -17.12 4.22 -8.14
C ILE A 11 -15.60 4.14 -7.98
N ILE A 12 -14.87 3.59 -8.95
CA ILE A 12 -13.40 3.47 -8.88
C ILE A 12 -12.72 4.84 -8.77
N ILE A 13 -13.17 5.82 -9.57
CA ILE A 13 -12.64 7.19 -9.50
C ILE A 13 -12.91 7.80 -8.12
N CYS A 14 -14.08 7.57 -7.54
CA CYS A 14 -14.45 8.04 -6.21
C CYS A 14 -13.52 7.46 -5.13
N LEU A 15 -13.20 6.16 -5.21
CA LEU A 15 -12.25 5.51 -4.30
C LEU A 15 -10.81 6.05 -4.44
N GLU A 16 -10.31 6.23 -5.67
CA GLU A 16 -8.97 6.79 -5.88
C GLU A 16 -8.87 8.25 -5.39
N ARG A 17 -9.92 9.05 -5.59
CA ARG A 17 -9.98 10.43 -5.09
C ARG A 17 -10.05 10.50 -3.56
N SER A 18 -10.80 9.61 -2.92
CA SER A 18 -10.83 9.57 -1.45
C SER A 18 -9.47 9.20 -0.87
N ALA A 19 -8.75 8.27 -1.51
CA ALA A 19 -7.37 7.98 -1.10
C ALA A 19 -6.47 9.23 -1.18
N ALA A 20 -6.57 10.03 -2.25
CA ALA A 20 -5.85 11.29 -2.37
C ALA A 20 -6.23 12.30 -1.25
N LEU A 21 -7.53 12.49 -0.99
CA LEU A 21 -8.02 13.34 0.11
C LEU A 21 -7.48 12.90 1.48
N SER A 22 -7.38 11.58 1.72
CA SER A 22 -6.80 11.05 2.96
C SER A 22 -5.32 11.42 3.11
N TYR A 23 -4.56 11.51 2.02
CA TYR A 23 -3.18 12.01 2.04
C TYR A 23 -3.10 13.53 2.22
N GLN A 24 -4.15 14.26 1.83
CA GLN A 24 -4.29 15.71 2.06
C GLN A 24 -4.81 16.04 3.47
N LYS A 25 -4.99 15.03 4.33
CA LYS A 25 -5.58 15.14 5.69
C LYS A 25 -7.04 15.64 5.70
N GLU A 26 -7.74 15.57 4.57
CA GLU A 26 -9.18 15.83 4.48
C GLU A 26 -9.96 14.53 4.84
N PHE A 27 -9.85 14.10 6.10
CA PHE A 27 -10.32 12.77 6.51
C PHE A 27 -11.83 12.60 6.43
N GLU A 28 -12.60 13.61 6.84
CA GLU A 28 -14.06 13.60 6.83
C GLU A 28 -14.57 13.47 5.40
N ARG A 29 -14.08 14.32 4.49
CA ARG A 29 -14.41 14.28 3.06
C ARG A 29 -13.98 12.97 2.40
N SER A 30 -12.81 12.44 2.79
CA SER A 30 -12.36 11.13 2.33
C SER A 30 -13.34 10.02 2.75
N GLU A 31 -13.77 10.00 4.02
CA GLU A 31 -14.68 8.99 4.56
C GLU A 31 -16.06 9.06 3.89
N GLU A 32 -16.63 10.27 3.78
CA GLU A 32 -17.89 10.53 3.07
C GLU A 32 -17.83 10.03 1.62
N MET A 33 -16.72 10.30 0.94
CA MET A 33 -16.52 9.90 -0.46
C MET A 33 -16.44 8.37 -0.62
N ILE A 34 -15.80 7.66 0.31
CA ILE A 34 -15.78 6.19 0.30
C ILE A 34 -17.18 5.63 0.54
N HIS A 35 -17.91 6.14 1.54
CA HIS A 35 -19.27 5.69 1.82
C HIS A 35 -20.24 5.97 0.67
N SER A 36 -20.09 7.12 -0.01
CA SER A 36 -20.84 7.45 -1.24
C SER A 36 -20.53 6.48 -2.38
N ALA A 37 -19.27 6.03 -2.50
CA ALA A 37 -18.90 5.02 -3.49
C ALA A 37 -19.53 3.66 -3.14
N VAL A 38 -19.48 3.26 -1.88
CA VAL A 38 -20.05 2.00 -1.37
C VAL A 38 -21.55 1.91 -1.59
N SER A 39 -22.31 2.99 -1.32
CA SER A 39 -23.77 2.97 -1.49
C SER A 39 -24.20 2.72 -2.94
N LYS A 40 -23.40 3.17 -3.90
CA LYS A 40 -23.64 3.00 -5.35
C LYS A 40 -23.32 1.60 -5.87
N ILE A 41 -22.59 0.78 -5.11
CA ILE A 41 -22.25 -0.61 -5.52
C ILE A 41 -23.50 -1.45 -5.75
N SER A 42 -24.58 -1.17 -4.99
CA SER A 42 -25.90 -1.80 -5.16
C SER A 42 -26.47 -1.67 -6.58
N GLN A 43 -26.03 -0.68 -7.35
CA GLN A 43 -26.43 -0.44 -8.74
C GLN A 43 -25.64 -1.29 -9.75
N THR A 44 -24.68 -2.08 -9.27
CA THR A 44 -23.87 -3.02 -10.06
C THR A 44 -24.25 -4.46 -9.71
N ASN A 45 -23.94 -5.40 -10.59
CA ASN A 45 -24.32 -6.81 -10.43
C ASN A 45 -23.18 -7.77 -10.79
N GLY A 46 -23.40 -9.06 -10.50
CA GLY A 46 -22.47 -10.15 -10.81
C GLY A 46 -21.07 -9.94 -10.25
N SER A 47 -20.07 -10.40 -10.99
CA SER A 47 -18.66 -10.34 -10.59
C SER A 47 -18.15 -8.91 -10.41
N VAL A 48 -18.70 -7.93 -11.14
CA VAL A 48 -18.31 -6.51 -11.01
C VAL A 48 -18.67 -5.97 -9.64
N ARG A 49 -19.87 -6.29 -9.14
CA ARG A 49 -20.30 -5.87 -7.80
C ARG A 49 -19.33 -6.38 -6.74
N LEU A 50 -19.03 -7.67 -6.77
CA LEU A 50 -18.16 -8.31 -5.79
C LEU A 50 -16.72 -7.76 -5.86
N LEU A 51 -16.19 -7.47 -7.06
CA LEU A 51 -14.90 -6.78 -7.21
C LEU A 51 -14.90 -5.40 -6.56
N LEU A 52 -15.97 -4.62 -6.73
CA LEU A 52 -16.10 -3.30 -6.11
C LEU A 52 -16.27 -3.38 -4.59
N GLU A 53 -16.93 -4.41 -4.07
CA GLU A 53 -17.04 -4.65 -2.62
C GLU A 53 -15.67 -4.99 -2.00
N VAL A 54 -14.87 -5.83 -2.65
CA VAL A 54 -13.48 -6.12 -2.23
C VAL A 54 -12.65 -4.85 -2.24
N LEU A 55 -12.64 -4.11 -3.36
CA LEU A 55 -11.87 -2.88 -3.50
C LEU A 55 -12.27 -1.86 -2.43
N SER A 56 -13.57 -1.59 -2.26
CA SER A 56 -14.02 -0.56 -1.31
C SER A 56 -13.61 -0.88 0.13
N ASN A 57 -13.66 -2.16 0.52
CA ASN A 57 -13.16 -2.58 1.83
C ASN A 57 -11.64 -2.44 1.96
N CYS A 58 -10.87 -2.67 0.89
CA CYS A 58 -9.44 -2.40 0.89
C CYS A 58 -9.14 -0.89 1.06
N TYR A 59 -9.90 -0.03 0.37
CA TYR A 59 -9.78 1.43 0.51
C TYR A 59 -10.17 1.93 1.90
N LEU A 60 -11.26 1.39 2.49
CA LEU A 60 -11.63 1.65 3.88
C LEU A 60 -10.53 1.21 4.85
N SER A 61 -9.94 0.03 4.63
CA SER A 61 -8.83 -0.44 5.46
C SER A 61 -7.64 0.52 5.37
N ALA A 62 -7.22 0.89 4.16
CA ALA A 62 -6.13 1.85 3.95
C ALA A 62 -6.41 3.20 4.64
N PHE A 63 -7.65 3.71 4.54
CA PHE A 63 -8.08 4.92 5.24
C PHE A 63 -7.95 4.77 6.77
N TYR A 64 -8.51 3.71 7.34
CA TYR A 64 -8.45 3.48 8.79
C TYR A 64 -7.04 3.23 9.31
N ARG A 65 -6.16 2.56 8.55
CA ARG A 65 -4.74 2.39 8.94
C ARG A 65 -3.99 3.72 9.07
N ARG A 66 -4.36 4.74 8.29
CA ARG A 66 -3.76 6.09 8.38
C ARG A 66 -4.26 6.89 9.58
N ARG A 67 -5.32 6.43 10.28
CA ARG A 67 -5.87 7.09 11.45
C ARG A 67 -5.40 6.43 12.74
N ARG A 68 -4.96 7.26 13.69
CA ARG A 68 -4.46 6.80 14.99
C ARG A 68 -5.54 5.99 15.72
N GLY A 69 -5.17 4.81 16.21
CA GLY A 69 -6.06 3.96 17.02
C GLY A 69 -7.13 3.20 16.23
N MET A 70 -7.12 3.22 14.89
CA MET A 70 -8.18 2.62 14.07
C MET A 70 -7.79 1.30 13.38
N LEU A 71 -6.68 0.68 13.79
CA LEU A 71 -6.20 -0.60 13.24
C LEU A 71 -7.22 -1.75 13.37
N GLY A 72 -8.06 -1.76 14.41
CA GLY A 72 -9.14 -2.74 14.57
C GLY A 72 -10.25 -2.59 13.51
N LYS A 73 -10.66 -1.34 13.18
CA LYS A 73 -11.61 -1.10 12.08
C LYS A 73 -11.01 -1.49 10.73
N ALA A 74 -9.72 -1.19 10.52
CA ALA A 74 -9.01 -1.60 9.33
C ALA A 74 -8.98 -3.13 9.14
N GLU A 75 -8.77 -3.88 10.22
CA GLU A 75 -8.83 -5.35 10.21
C GLU A 75 -10.24 -5.86 9.86
N GLY A 76 -11.29 -5.24 10.43
CA GLY A 76 -12.68 -5.58 10.14
C GLY A 76 -13.01 -5.49 8.65
N CYS A 77 -12.57 -4.41 7.98
CA CYS A 77 -12.73 -4.26 6.53
C CYS A 77 -12.00 -5.35 5.75
N LEU A 78 -10.77 -5.72 6.15
CA LEU A 78 -10.00 -6.78 5.48
C LEU A 78 -10.65 -8.15 5.64
N LYS A 79 -11.23 -8.45 6.80
CA LYS A 79 -11.98 -9.69 7.03
C LYS A 79 -13.17 -9.81 6.07
N ILE A 80 -13.90 -8.72 5.85
CA ILE A 80 -15.00 -8.67 4.88
C ILE A 80 -14.48 -8.89 3.46
N ALA A 81 -13.47 -8.12 3.03
CA ALA A 81 -12.88 -8.23 1.70
C ALA A 81 -12.37 -9.67 1.42
N LYS A 82 -11.70 -10.27 2.40
CA LYS A 82 -11.18 -11.63 2.31
C LYS A 82 -12.27 -12.67 2.10
N LYS A 83 -13.34 -12.59 2.90
CA LYS A 83 -14.50 -13.48 2.78
C LYS A 83 -15.15 -13.39 1.40
N ILE A 84 -15.26 -12.19 0.83
CA ILE A 84 -15.80 -12.00 -0.51
C ILE A 84 -14.83 -12.58 -1.57
N SER A 85 -13.53 -12.38 -1.40
CA SER A 85 -12.50 -12.78 -2.35
C SER A 85 -12.19 -14.28 -2.40
N SER A 86 -12.63 -15.09 -1.43
CA SER A 86 -12.16 -16.49 -1.29
C SER A 86 -12.56 -17.42 -2.44
N GLY A 87 -13.53 -17.02 -3.28
CA GLY A 87 -13.93 -17.71 -4.50
C GLY A 87 -13.59 -16.95 -5.79
N PHE A 88 -12.78 -15.88 -5.71
CA PHE A 88 -12.45 -15.04 -6.85
C PHE A 88 -11.23 -15.57 -7.61
N PRO A 89 -11.25 -15.52 -8.96
CA PRO A 89 -10.03 -15.74 -9.72
C PRO A 89 -8.98 -14.66 -9.39
N PRO A 90 -7.67 -14.97 -9.52
CA PRO A 90 -6.61 -13.99 -9.40
C PRO A 90 -6.88 -12.75 -10.27
N CYS A 91 -6.91 -11.59 -9.64
CA CYS A 91 -7.14 -10.31 -10.31
C CYS A 91 -6.56 -9.15 -9.50
N LEU A 92 -6.60 -7.94 -10.06
CA LEU A 92 -6.03 -6.76 -9.42
C LEU A 92 -6.66 -6.47 -8.04
N ALA A 93 -7.96 -6.73 -7.85
CA ALA A 93 -8.61 -6.54 -6.54
C ALA A 93 -8.04 -7.47 -5.47
N VAL A 94 -7.72 -8.71 -5.83
CA VAL A 94 -7.05 -9.68 -4.92
C VAL A 94 -5.62 -9.23 -4.63
N ALA A 95 -4.88 -8.71 -5.62
CA ALA A 95 -3.56 -8.12 -5.40
C ALA A 95 -3.61 -6.96 -4.40
N ILE A 96 -4.58 -6.05 -4.55
CA ILE A 96 -4.78 -4.91 -3.63
C ILE A 96 -5.13 -5.41 -2.22
N LEU A 97 -5.98 -6.44 -2.10
CA LEU A 97 -6.28 -7.06 -0.81
C LEU A 97 -5.02 -7.61 -0.12
N LEU A 98 -4.20 -8.38 -0.84
CA LEU A 98 -2.94 -8.92 -0.30
C LEU A 98 -2.00 -7.81 0.17
N TYR A 99 -1.91 -6.73 -0.61
CA TYR A 99 -1.12 -5.55 -0.24
C TYR A 99 -1.62 -4.87 1.04
N GLU A 100 -2.94 -4.75 1.19
CA GLU A 100 -3.55 -4.11 2.36
C GLU A 100 -3.49 -5.01 3.60
N GLU A 101 -3.68 -6.34 3.47
CA GLU A 101 -3.44 -7.29 4.55
C GLU A 101 -1.97 -7.25 5.00
N GLY A 102 -1.01 -7.24 4.05
CA GLY A 102 0.41 -7.15 4.37
C GLY A 102 0.79 -5.81 5.02
N SER A 103 0.19 -4.71 4.55
CA SER A 103 0.37 -3.39 5.14
C SER A 103 -0.20 -3.32 6.57
N TRP A 104 -1.35 -3.94 6.81
CA TRP A 104 -1.93 -4.07 8.14
C TRP A 104 -1.03 -4.87 9.07
N GLN A 105 -0.51 -6.03 8.64
CA GLN A 105 0.40 -6.85 9.45
C GLN A 105 1.67 -6.08 9.86
N ARG A 106 2.23 -5.30 8.92
CA ARG A 106 3.36 -4.41 9.19
C ARG A 106 3.02 -3.33 10.21
N ASP A 107 1.86 -2.69 10.09
CA ASP A 107 1.42 -1.65 11.01
C ASP A 107 1.10 -2.23 12.40
N PHE A 108 0.48 -3.42 12.45
CA PHE A 108 0.25 -4.17 13.68
C PHE A 108 1.56 -4.51 14.38
N ALA A 109 2.57 -5.03 13.66
CA ALA A 109 3.88 -5.30 14.22
C ALA A 109 4.53 -4.04 14.85
N SER A 110 4.30 -2.86 14.28
CA SER A 110 4.88 -1.60 14.78
C SER A 110 4.26 -1.07 16.06
N ILE A 111 3.04 -1.49 16.42
CA ILE A 111 2.38 -1.10 17.67
C ILE A 111 2.58 -2.11 18.80
N LEU A 112 3.08 -3.31 18.48
CA LEU A 112 3.47 -4.29 19.48
C LEU A 112 4.80 -3.85 20.11
N THR A 113 4.80 -3.68 21.43
CA THR A 113 5.98 -3.27 22.20
C THR A 113 6.25 -4.23 23.36
N GLY A 114 7.53 -4.34 23.73
CA GLY A 114 8.00 -5.15 24.86
C GLY A 114 8.48 -6.55 24.47
N SER A 115 9.49 -7.05 25.19
CA SER A 115 10.20 -8.30 24.89
C SER A 115 9.29 -9.54 24.82
N ARG A 116 8.27 -9.62 25.67
CA ARG A 116 7.28 -10.72 25.65
C ARG A 116 6.48 -10.82 24.34
N LYS A 117 6.49 -9.77 23.51
CA LYS A 117 5.77 -9.73 22.22
C LYS A 117 6.69 -9.95 21.02
N GLU A 118 7.99 -10.16 21.21
CA GLU A 118 8.96 -10.40 20.13
C GLU A 118 8.52 -11.53 19.17
N PRO A 119 8.04 -12.70 19.65
CA PRO A 119 7.56 -13.75 18.75
C PRO A 119 6.38 -13.31 17.88
N ALA A 120 5.46 -12.51 18.45
CA ALA A 120 4.30 -11.99 17.73
C ALA A 120 4.71 -10.91 16.71
N ILE A 121 5.69 -10.07 17.05
CA ILE A 121 6.28 -9.08 16.14
C ILE A 121 6.94 -9.78 14.95
N ALA A 122 7.78 -10.78 15.21
CA ALA A 122 8.45 -11.56 14.16
C ALA A 122 7.42 -12.25 13.25
N LYS A 123 6.41 -12.89 13.84
CA LYS A 123 5.32 -13.54 13.09
C LYS A 123 4.54 -12.56 12.22
N ALA A 124 4.23 -11.37 12.72
CA ALA A 124 3.54 -10.33 11.96
C ALA A 124 4.41 -9.78 10.82
N LYS A 125 5.71 -9.55 11.06
CA LYS A 125 6.67 -9.14 10.02
C LYS A 125 6.78 -10.18 8.90
N GLU A 126 6.94 -11.46 9.24
CA GLU A 126 7.01 -12.54 8.24
C GLU A 126 5.69 -12.70 7.49
N LYS A 127 4.55 -12.60 8.18
CA LYS A 127 3.26 -12.62 7.50
C LYS A 127 3.08 -11.43 6.55
N ALA A 128 3.56 -10.25 6.94
CA ALA A 128 3.58 -9.09 6.06
C ALA A 128 4.41 -9.38 4.78
N LYS A 129 5.62 -9.93 4.92
CA LYS A 129 6.46 -10.31 3.76
C LYS A 129 5.75 -11.31 2.86
N GLU A 130 5.20 -12.39 3.42
CA GLU A 130 4.48 -13.42 2.65
C GLU A 130 3.34 -12.82 1.82
N LEU A 131 2.52 -11.97 2.44
CA LEU A 131 1.38 -11.32 1.77
C LEU A 131 1.83 -10.35 0.67
N ILE A 132 2.86 -9.54 0.93
CA ILE A 132 3.41 -8.61 -0.06
C ILE A 132 4.08 -9.37 -1.22
N GLN A 133 4.79 -10.47 -0.95
CA GLN A 133 5.39 -11.29 -2.00
C GLN A 133 4.31 -11.87 -2.92
N ARG A 134 3.23 -12.43 -2.34
CA ARG A 134 2.08 -12.92 -3.11
C ARG A 134 1.42 -11.82 -3.93
N CYS A 135 1.37 -10.58 -3.44
CA CYS A 135 0.90 -9.44 -4.22
C CYS A 135 1.79 -9.18 -5.44
N ILE A 136 3.12 -9.20 -5.27
CA ILE A 136 4.10 -9.03 -6.36
C ILE A 136 3.95 -10.15 -7.39
N ASP A 137 3.89 -11.41 -6.95
CA ASP A 137 3.79 -12.57 -7.83
C ASP A 137 2.49 -12.52 -8.64
N LEU A 138 1.37 -12.19 -7.98
CA LEU A 138 0.08 -12.05 -8.65
C LEU A 138 0.11 -10.92 -9.68
N CYS A 139 0.65 -9.75 -9.33
CA CYS A 139 0.74 -8.63 -10.29
C CYS A 139 1.63 -8.98 -11.48
N SER A 140 2.70 -9.76 -11.28
CA SER A 140 3.61 -10.20 -12.35
C SER A 140 2.93 -11.17 -13.33
N GLY A 141 1.93 -11.92 -12.85
CA GLY A 141 1.08 -12.77 -13.70
C GLY A 141 -0.10 -12.06 -14.36
N LEU A 142 -0.32 -10.77 -14.04
CA LEU A 142 -1.33 -9.95 -14.69
C LEU A 142 -0.72 -9.14 -15.84
N ASP A 143 -1.58 -8.66 -16.74
CA ASP A 143 -1.21 -7.81 -17.87
C ASP A 143 -0.51 -6.51 -17.41
N ASP A 144 0.81 -6.49 -17.54
CA ASP A 144 1.70 -5.43 -17.11
C ASP A 144 1.54 -4.16 -17.96
N ALA A 145 1.02 -4.25 -19.19
CA ALA A 145 0.71 -3.08 -20.00
C ALA A 145 -0.34 -2.17 -19.32
N LYS A 146 -1.13 -2.70 -18.37
CA LYS A 146 -2.09 -1.91 -17.60
C LYS A 146 -1.43 -1.10 -16.49
N ILE A 147 -1.53 0.22 -16.57
CA ILE A 147 -0.94 1.18 -15.61
C ILE A 147 -1.29 0.87 -14.14
N TYR A 148 -2.50 0.37 -13.87
CA TYR A 148 -2.93 0.04 -12.50
C TYR A 148 -2.25 -1.21 -11.92
N VAL A 149 -1.98 -2.22 -12.76
CA VAL A 149 -1.25 -3.43 -12.35
C VAL A 149 0.18 -3.03 -11.98
N ARG A 150 0.82 -2.22 -12.82
CA ARG A 150 2.17 -1.67 -12.55
C ARG A 150 2.24 -0.85 -11.27
N LYS A 151 1.32 0.10 -11.10
CA LYS A 151 1.24 0.96 -9.92
C LYS A 151 1.15 0.08 -8.67
N GLN A 152 0.36 -0.99 -8.73
CA GLN A 152 0.20 -1.91 -7.63
C GLN A 152 1.47 -2.74 -7.37
N GLN A 153 2.08 -3.30 -8.41
CA GLN A 153 3.34 -4.04 -8.30
C GLN A 153 4.45 -3.16 -7.72
N HIS A 154 4.62 -1.94 -8.25
CA HIS A 154 5.57 -0.96 -7.77
C HIS A 154 5.35 -0.66 -6.28
N SER A 155 4.11 -0.38 -5.88
CA SER A 155 3.76 -0.12 -4.47
C SER A 155 4.12 -1.31 -3.57
N ALA A 156 3.85 -2.54 -4.04
CA ALA A 156 4.16 -3.76 -3.32
C ALA A 156 5.68 -4.00 -3.18
N VAL A 157 6.46 -3.73 -4.24
CA VAL A 157 7.94 -3.81 -4.19
C VAL A 157 8.50 -2.79 -3.20
N CYS A 158 8.06 -1.52 -3.25
CA CYS A 158 8.46 -0.52 -2.25
C CYS A 158 8.05 -0.96 -0.83
N LYS A 159 6.87 -1.55 -0.66
CA LYS A 159 6.42 -2.07 0.64
C LYS A 159 7.31 -3.18 1.17
N MET A 160 7.71 -4.12 0.31
CA MET A 160 8.62 -5.21 0.65
C MET A 160 9.97 -4.66 1.13
N ALA A 161 10.53 -3.69 0.42
CA ALA A 161 11.76 -3.02 0.83
C ALA A 161 11.60 -2.36 2.21
N LEU A 162 10.53 -1.59 2.42
CA LEU A 162 10.25 -0.95 3.72
C LEU A 162 10.06 -1.94 4.87
N ILE A 163 9.53 -3.14 4.62
CA ILE A 163 9.41 -4.19 5.65
C ILE A 163 10.79 -4.71 6.03
N ASN A 164 11.66 -4.98 5.05
CA ASN A 164 13.02 -5.48 5.29
C ASN A 164 13.92 -4.44 5.97
N LEU A 165 13.77 -3.16 5.64
CA LEU A 165 14.58 -2.07 6.21
C LEU A 165 14.20 -1.73 7.66
N HIS A 166 12.98 -2.08 8.08
CA HIS A 166 12.50 -1.89 9.45
C HIS A 166 12.74 -0.48 10.01
N CYS A 167 12.40 0.58 9.26
CA CYS A 167 12.66 1.98 9.65
C CYS A 167 11.39 2.76 10.05
N ARG A 168 10.28 2.07 10.32
CA ARG A 168 8.95 2.70 10.48
C ARG A 168 8.80 3.57 11.72
N THR A 169 9.53 3.27 12.80
CA THR A 169 9.51 4.06 14.04
C THR A 169 10.92 4.51 14.38
N SER A 170 11.06 5.56 15.18
CA SER A 170 12.38 6.02 15.64
C SER A 170 13.14 4.93 16.40
N ALA A 171 12.43 4.12 17.20
CA ALA A 171 13.02 2.96 17.87
C ALA A 171 13.56 1.94 16.86
N ALA A 172 12.75 1.57 15.86
CA ALA A 172 13.14 0.60 14.85
C ALA A 172 14.34 1.08 13.99
N ARG A 173 14.47 2.39 13.75
CA ARG A 173 15.63 2.98 13.06
C ARG A 173 16.93 2.83 13.85
N ASN A 174 16.86 2.71 15.17
CA ASN A 174 18.02 2.52 16.03
C ASN A 174 18.37 1.04 16.28
N GLU A 175 17.47 0.13 15.97
CA GLU A 175 17.73 -1.32 16.02
C GLU A 175 18.68 -1.74 14.89
N SER A 176 19.55 -2.72 15.15
CA SER A 176 20.33 -3.36 14.09
C SER A 176 19.45 -4.28 13.25
N ILE A 177 19.75 -4.36 11.95
CA ILE A 177 19.14 -5.32 11.03
C ILE A 177 20.24 -6.09 10.31
N THR A 178 19.89 -7.24 9.75
CA THR A 178 20.89 -8.09 9.08
C THR A 178 21.32 -7.50 7.73
N PRO A 179 22.59 -7.68 7.31
CA PRO A 179 23.05 -7.25 5.99
C PRO A 179 22.20 -7.83 4.84
N GLU A 180 21.72 -9.06 4.99
CA GLU A 180 20.85 -9.74 4.01
C GLU A 180 19.53 -8.99 3.83
N SER A 181 18.97 -8.44 4.92
CA SER A 181 17.74 -7.64 4.87
C SER A 181 17.94 -6.35 4.08
N ILE A 182 19.10 -5.69 4.26
CA ILE A 182 19.48 -4.48 3.50
C ILE A 182 19.68 -4.84 2.02
N GLN A 183 20.39 -5.93 1.74
CA GLN A 183 20.68 -6.38 0.39
C GLN A 183 19.41 -6.77 -0.37
N GLU A 184 18.48 -7.48 0.29
CA GLU A 184 17.19 -7.82 -0.31
C GLU A 184 16.36 -6.56 -0.60
N ALA A 185 16.31 -5.59 0.32
CA ALA A 185 15.63 -4.32 0.08
C ALA A 185 16.22 -3.55 -1.11
N ARG A 186 17.57 -3.50 -1.21
CA ARG A 186 18.28 -2.89 -2.33
C ARG A 186 17.91 -3.56 -3.66
N LYS A 187 18.06 -4.89 -3.74
CA LYS A 187 17.74 -5.67 -4.94
C LYS A 187 16.30 -5.43 -5.41
N ARG A 188 15.35 -5.35 -4.47
CA ARG A 188 13.95 -5.04 -4.78
C ARG A 188 13.78 -3.64 -5.34
N LEU A 189 14.45 -2.63 -4.81
CA LEU A 189 14.35 -1.26 -5.33
C LEU A 189 15.05 -1.07 -6.68
N GLU A 190 16.10 -1.84 -6.97
CA GLU A 190 16.79 -1.85 -8.25
C GLU A 190 15.90 -2.36 -9.39
N THR A 191 14.98 -3.30 -9.13
CA THR A 191 14.03 -3.74 -10.17
C THR A 191 13.08 -2.62 -10.64
N LEU A 192 12.93 -1.56 -9.84
CA LEU A 192 12.14 -0.38 -10.16
C LEU A 192 12.94 0.70 -10.91
N GLN A 193 14.24 0.50 -11.16
CA GLN A 193 15.09 1.45 -11.88
C GLN A 193 15.12 1.25 -13.39
N THR A 194 14.37 0.27 -13.91
CA THR A 194 14.28 0.04 -15.36
C THR A 194 13.57 1.21 -16.06
N ASP A 195 13.90 1.43 -17.33
CA ASP A 195 13.33 2.47 -18.22
C ASP A 195 11.80 2.56 -18.16
N TYR A 196 11.17 1.42 -17.93
CA TYR A 196 9.74 1.27 -17.80
C TYR A 196 9.15 2.05 -16.61
N TYR A 197 9.73 1.87 -15.43
CA TYR A 197 9.29 2.52 -14.21
C TYR A 197 9.74 3.97 -14.12
N SER A 198 10.84 4.34 -14.79
CA SER A 198 11.35 5.72 -14.76
C SER A 198 10.56 6.69 -15.67
N LYS A 199 10.10 6.23 -16.85
CA LYS A 199 9.42 7.10 -17.84
C LYS A 199 7.91 7.25 -17.64
N THR A 200 7.25 6.27 -17.02
CA THR A 200 5.78 6.22 -16.89
C THR A 200 5.29 6.15 -15.45
N GLU A 201 6.16 6.50 -14.48
CA GLU A 201 5.85 6.43 -13.05
C GLU A 201 4.68 7.34 -12.66
N VAL A 202 3.69 6.78 -11.96
CA VAL A 202 2.67 7.59 -11.29
C VAL A 202 3.31 8.32 -10.11
N GLN A 203 3.04 9.61 -9.93
CA GLN A 203 3.71 10.43 -8.90
C GLN A 203 3.61 9.86 -7.48
N CYS A 204 2.47 9.26 -7.10
CA CYS A 204 2.33 8.60 -5.79
C CYS A 204 3.29 7.40 -5.62
N ALA A 205 3.51 6.64 -6.69
CA ALA A 205 4.47 5.54 -6.71
C ALA A 205 5.89 6.10 -6.56
N LYS A 206 6.22 7.16 -7.30
CA LYS A 206 7.51 7.86 -7.20
C LYS A 206 7.84 8.31 -5.78
N ILE A 207 6.87 8.89 -5.06
CA ILE A 207 7.03 9.26 -3.64
C ILE A 207 7.35 8.01 -2.79
N GLN A 208 6.61 6.92 -2.95
CA GLN A 208 6.85 5.70 -2.17
C GLN A 208 8.24 5.09 -2.44
N ARG A 209 8.72 5.17 -3.68
CA ARG A 209 10.07 4.72 -4.04
C ARG A 209 11.13 5.56 -3.34
N PHE A 210 11.00 6.89 -3.36
CA PHE A 210 11.92 7.76 -2.63
C PHE A 210 11.90 7.50 -1.13
N ILE A 211 10.72 7.32 -0.52
CA ILE A 211 10.63 6.97 0.91
C ILE A 211 11.39 5.66 1.20
N ALA A 212 11.23 4.64 0.36
CA ALA A 212 11.97 3.39 0.51
C ALA A 212 13.49 3.57 0.33
N LYS A 213 13.91 4.45 -0.60
CA LYS A 213 15.32 4.82 -0.77
C LYS A 213 15.88 5.56 0.44
N VAL A 214 15.13 6.49 1.04
CA VAL A 214 15.55 7.19 2.27
C VAL A 214 15.90 6.17 3.36
N ASP A 215 15.02 5.20 3.58
CA ASP A 215 15.25 4.17 4.60
C ASP A 215 16.43 3.24 4.21
N LEU A 216 16.65 2.98 2.91
CA LEU A 216 17.81 2.20 2.43
C LEU A 216 19.12 2.95 2.68
N GLU A 217 19.23 4.19 2.21
CA GLU A 217 20.45 4.99 2.34
C GLU A 217 20.76 5.27 3.82
N TYR A 218 19.74 5.46 4.66
CA TYR A 218 19.91 5.54 6.11
C TYR A 218 20.56 4.28 6.69
N ARG A 219 20.14 3.09 6.26
CA ARG A 219 20.73 1.80 6.69
C ARG A 219 22.15 1.60 6.16
N LEU A 220 22.46 2.18 5.01
CA LEU A 220 23.80 2.20 4.43
C LEU A 220 24.71 3.28 5.03
N LYS A 221 24.17 4.14 5.91
CA LYS A 221 24.84 5.32 6.50
C LYS A 221 25.21 6.40 5.47
N GLU A 222 24.57 6.38 4.31
CA GLU A 222 24.72 7.37 3.24
C GLU A 222 23.73 8.53 3.46
N TYR A 223 23.91 9.26 4.57
CA TYR A 223 22.92 10.25 5.03
C TYR A 223 22.68 11.39 4.04
N ASN A 224 23.70 11.76 3.26
CA ASN A 224 23.58 12.79 2.22
C ASN A 224 22.64 12.32 1.09
N GLU A 225 22.73 11.05 0.67
CA GLU A 225 21.84 10.48 -0.34
C GLU A 225 20.42 10.27 0.20
N ALA A 226 20.31 9.89 1.48
CA ALA A 226 19.02 9.83 2.17
C ALA A 226 18.33 11.21 2.17
N GLU A 227 19.07 12.30 2.45
CA GLU A 227 18.53 13.65 2.46
C GLU A 227 18.08 14.11 1.05
N LYS A 228 18.87 13.81 0.00
CA LYS A 228 18.48 14.11 -1.39
C LYS A 228 17.17 13.40 -1.76
N CYS A 229 17.07 12.10 -1.48
CA CYS A 229 15.83 11.35 -1.72
C CYS A 229 14.64 11.91 -0.94
N ALA A 230 14.85 12.33 0.31
CA ALA A 230 13.81 12.93 1.14
C ALA A 230 13.33 14.27 0.58
N LYS A 231 14.24 15.12 0.11
CA LYS A 231 13.92 16.39 -0.56
C LYS A 231 13.09 16.16 -1.82
N GLU A 232 13.48 15.21 -2.68
CA GLU A 232 12.70 14.88 -3.87
C GLU A 232 11.29 14.37 -3.54
N ALA A 233 11.16 13.47 -2.56
CA ALA A 233 9.86 12.99 -2.10
C ALA A 233 8.98 14.15 -1.60
N LEU A 234 9.58 15.07 -0.82
CA LEU A 234 8.89 16.20 -0.23
C LEU A 234 8.41 17.20 -1.28
N GLU A 235 9.22 17.52 -2.29
CA GLU A 235 8.84 18.45 -3.34
C GLU A 235 7.65 17.92 -4.17
N ILE A 236 7.67 16.63 -4.52
CA ILE A 236 6.53 16.00 -5.20
C ILE A 236 5.29 16.00 -4.28
N ALA A 237 5.46 15.68 -2.99
CA ALA A 237 4.37 15.68 -2.02
C ALA A 237 3.72 17.07 -1.88
N LYS A 238 4.52 18.14 -1.77
CA LYS A 238 4.03 19.53 -1.71
C LYS A 238 3.23 19.91 -2.94
N MET A 239 3.73 19.59 -4.13
CA MET A 239 3.02 19.83 -5.39
C MET A 239 1.64 19.15 -5.42
N LEU A 240 1.51 17.96 -4.83
CA LEU A 240 0.26 17.21 -4.74
C LEU A 240 -0.58 17.55 -3.49
N LYS A 241 -0.08 18.44 -2.62
CA LYS A 241 -0.64 18.77 -1.29
C LYS A 241 -0.75 17.55 -0.36
N PHE A 242 0.12 16.55 -0.54
CA PHE A 242 0.13 15.36 0.31
C PHE A 242 0.99 15.59 1.54
N TYR A 243 0.46 15.19 2.70
CA TYR A 243 1.11 15.28 4.00
C TYR A 243 1.41 13.88 4.50
N PHE A 244 2.61 13.38 4.20
CA PHE A 244 3.12 12.15 4.78
C PHE A 244 3.58 12.45 6.21
N VAL A 245 2.99 11.75 7.19
CA VAL A 245 3.37 11.79 8.61
C VAL A 245 4.08 10.48 8.95
#